data_AF-A0A7I0EPE6-F1
#
_entry.id   AF-A0A7I0EPE6-F1
#
_cell.length_a   1.000
_cell.length_b   1.000
_cell.length_c   1.000
_cell.angle_alpha   90.00
_cell.angle_beta   90.00
_cell.angle_gamma   90.00
#
_symmetry.space_group_name_H-M   'P 1'
#
loop_
_entity.id
_entity.type
_entity.pdbx_description
1 polymer ?
#
loop_
_entity_poly.entity_id
_entity_poly.type
_entity_poly.pdbx_seq_one_letter_code
_entity_poly.pdbx_strand_id
1 'polypeptide(L)'
;GASAAPPAGGPSGLIGPGWRQADWLAAQFRAELAGVTAGPPLPPEPDSVVMLKAEGVDVVAAGDTRPDLWDTDKADHAAGCGSGRVSVSQWADPEHGRYVKMVTRDGILNGFVSVGMPRTAAELTLLYQRGSELPMDRSLLLRFDGPDFEPSAGANAFASDATVCWCNGVTVGTITESIGGGQTTVACIGTATRAGTGCGGCTGRIAEVLERFAP
;
A
#
# COMPACT_ATOMS: atom_id res chain seq x y z
N GLY A 1 18.04 -26.30 21.07
CA GLY A 1 17.18 -25.22 20.55
C GLY A 1 16.82 -24.30 21.69
N ALA A 2 17.45 -23.13 21.75
CA ALA A 2 17.27 -22.16 22.83
C ALA A 2 17.03 -20.76 22.24
N SER A 3 16.13 -20.64 21.27
CA SER A 3 15.65 -19.31 20.87
C SER A 3 14.42 -18.99 21.70
N ALA A 4 14.62 -18.28 22.81
CA ALA A 4 13.57 -17.81 23.70
C ALA A 4 12.90 -16.50 23.20
N ALA A 5 13.36 -15.96 22.07
CA ALA A 5 12.83 -14.74 21.48
C ALA A 5 12.34 -14.99 20.05
N PRO A 6 11.18 -14.44 19.66
CA PRO A 6 10.82 -14.36 18.26
C PRO A 6 11.88 -13.54 17.51
N PRO A 7 12.17 -13.86 16.23
CA PRO A 7 13.06 -13.05 15.41
C PRO A 7 12.57 -11.59 15.41
N ALA A 8 13.42 -10.68 15.84
CA ALA A 8 13.11 -9.25 15.89
C ALA A 8 13.29 -8.62 14.51
N GLY A 9 12.41 -7.67 14.16
CA GLY A 9 12.60 -6.81 12.98
C GLY A 9 11.82 -7.20 11.71
N GLY A 10 10.98 -8.24 11.74
CA GLY A 10 10.05 -8.55 10.64
C GLY A 10 8.62 -8.05 10.93
N PRO A 11 7.85 -7.62 9.92
CA PRO A 11 6.41 -7.37 10.06
C PRO A 11 5.71 -8.63 10.60
N SER A 12 5.24 -8.57 11.85
CA SER A 12 4.50 -9.66 12.47
C SER A 12 3.04 -9.66 12.00
N GLY A 13 2.43 -10.84 11.91
CA GLY A 13 1.01 -10.98 11.58
C GLY A 13 0.67 -11.02 10.07
N LEU A 14 1.67 -11.02 9.19
CA LEU A 14 1.45 -11.21 7.74
C LEU A 14 1.77 -12.65 7.31
N ILE A 15 0.94 -13.19 6.41
CA ILE A 15 1.08 -14.55 5.90
C ILE A 15 2.31 -14.69 4.98
N GLY A 16 2.57 -13.68 4.13
CA GLY A 16 3.68 -13.68 3.16
C GLY A 16 5.07 -13.87 3.79
N PRO A 17 5.46 -13.04 4.78
CA PRO A 17 6.68 -13.24 5.55
C PRO A 17 6.78 -14.62 6.18
N GLY A 18 5.66 -15.15 6.69
CA GLY A 18 5.60 -16.49 7.26
C GLY A 18 5.99 -17.58 6.26
N TRP A 19 5.50 -17.51 5.01
CA TRP A 19 5.90 -18.44 3.95
C TRP A 19 7.38 -18.33 3.61
N ARG A 20 7.94 -17.12 3.50
CA ARG A 20 9.37 -16.92 3.23
C ARG A 20 10.26 -17.50 4.34
N GLN A 21 9.88 -17.28 5.59
CA GLN A 21 10.57 -17.83 6.75
C GLN A 21 10.50 -19.36 6.75
N ALA A 22 9.34 -19.94 6.43
CA ALA A 22 9.16 -21.38 6.32
C ALA A 22 10.02 -21.99 5.18
N ASP A 23 10.04 -21.36 4.01
CA ASP A 23 10.84 -21.79 2.86
C ASP A 23 12.35 -21.74 3.17
N TRP A 24 12.80 -20.66 3.81
CA TRP A 24 14.19 -20.52 4.24
C TRP A 24 14.56 -21.60 5.28
N LEU A 25 13.73 -21.82 6.30
CA LEU A 25 13.97 -22.83 7.33
C LEU A 25 14.02 -24.24 6.73
N ALA A 26 13.11 -24.55 5.79
CA ALA A 26 13.13 -25.82 5.07
C ALA A 26 14.41 -26.00 4.24
N ALA A 27 14.94 -24.93 3.63
CA ALA A 27 16.22 -24.98 2.94
C ALA A 27 17.40 -25.23 3.89
N GLN A 28 17.39 -24.64 5.09
CA GLN A 28 18.44 -24.89 6.11
C GLN A 28 18.44 -26.36 6.54
N PHE A 29 17.26 -26.95 6.85
CA PHE A 29 17.19 -28.36 7.22
C PHE A 29 17.72 -29.30 6.14
N ARG A 30 17.44 -29.00 4.86
CA ARG A 30 18.01 -29.78 3.74
C ARG A 30 19.53 -29.63 3.64
N ALA A 31 20.07 -28.44 3.87
CA ALA A 31 21.50 -28.19 3.85
C ALA A 31 22.22 -28.94 4.99
N GLU A 32 21.66 -28.90 6.20
CA GLU A 32 22.18 -29.63 7.36
C GLU A 32 22.21 -31.14 7.11
N LEU A 33 21.12 -31.70 6.55
CA LEU A 33 21.04 -33.12 6.18
C LEU A 33 22.08 -33.52 5.12
N ALA A 34 22.46 -32.60 4.24
CA ALA A 34 23.50 -32.80 3.23
C ALA A 34 24.93 -32.57 3.76
N GLY A 35 25.10 -32.29 5.06
CA GLY A 35 26.40 -32.05 5.69
C GLY A 35 26.94 -30.62 5.48
N VAL A 36 26.11 -29.69 5.00
CA VAL A 36 26.47 -28.26 4.91
C VAL A 36 26.11 -27.60 6.24
N THR A 37 27.10 -27.01 6.90
CA THR A 37 26.98 -26.52 8.28
C THR A 37 26.34 -25.14 8.43
N ALA A 38 26.25 -24.36 7.35
CA ALA A 38 25.56 -23.06 7.36
C ALA A 38 25.07 -22.70 5.95
N GLY A 39 23.75 -22.59 5.77
CA GLY A 39 23.17 -21.99 4.58
C GLY A 39 23.24 -20.45 4.62
N PRO A 40 22.86 -19.77 3.52
CA PRO A 40 22.82 -18.32 3.49
C PRO A 40 21.85 -17.76 4.54
N PRO A 41 22.10 -16.56 5.09
CA PRO A 41 21.21 -15.94 6.06
C PRO A 41 19.83 -15.66 5.44
N LEU A 42 18.80 -15.58 6.29
CA LEU A 42 17.48 -15.15 5.84
C LEU A 42 17.60 -13.73 5.27
N PRO A 43 17.18 -13.48 4.02
CA PRO A 43 17.16 -12.13 3.47
C PRO A 43 16.34 -11.19 4.36
N PRO A 44 16.72 -9.91 4.49
CA PRO A 44 15.94 -8.94 5.25
C PRO A 44 14.54 -8.84 4.66
N GLU A 45 13.54 -8.75 5.54
CA GLU A 45 12.16 -8.61 5.11
C GLU A 45 11.97 -7.20 4.54
N PRO A 46 11.44 -7.04 3.33
CA PRO A 46 11.07 -5.73 2.83
C PRO A 46 9.93 -5.18 3.68
N ASP A 47 9.92 -3.87 3.86
CA ASP A 47 8.79 -3.23 4.51
C ASP A 47 7.50 -3.48 3.71
N SER A 48 6.45 -3.86 4.43
CA SER A 48 5.18 -4.23 3.81
C SER A 48 4.19 -3.08 3.83
N VAL A 49 3.45 -2.93 2.72
CA VAL A 49 2.20 -2.17 2.70
C VAL A 49 1.07 -3.11 3.07
N VAL A 50 0.27 -2.72 4.07
CA VAL A 50 -0.90 -3.47 4.54
C VAL A 50 -2.14 -2.67 4.21
N MET A 51 -3.11 -3.33 3.58
CA MET A 51 -4.41 -2.77 3.24
C MET A 51 -5.50 -3.56 3.94
N LEU A 52 -6.41 -2.84 4.61
CA LEU A 52 -7.59 -3.45 5.23
C LEU A 52 -8.56 -3.92 4.15
N LYS A 53 -9.02 -5.16 4.28
CA LYS A 53 -10.07 -5.74 3.44
C LYS A 53 -11.39 -5.65 4.19
N ALA A 54 -11.99 -4.46 4.19
CA ALA A 54 -13.30 -4.22 4.77
C ALA A 54 -14.13 -3.37 3.81
N GLU A 55 -15.39 -3.72 3.64
CA GLU A 55 -16.31 -2.95 2.83
C GLU A 55 -16.62 -1.60 3.50
N GLY A 56 -16.68 -0.54 2.71
CA GLY A 56 -17.00 0.82 3.18
C GLY A 56 -15.90 1.50 4.00
N VAL A 57 -14.76 0.84 4.22
CA VAL A 57 -13.62 1.41 4.96
C VAL A 57 -12.35 1.19 4.17
N ASP A 58 -11.70 2.29 3.76
CA ASP A 58 -10.38 2.26 3.17
C ASP A 58 -9.33 2.53 4.27
N VAL A 59 -8.43 1.57 4.51
CA VAL A 59 -7.27 1.78 5.39
C VAL A 59 -6.04 1.17 4.74
N VAL A 60 -4.99 1.99 4.61
CA VAL A 60 -3.67 1.54 4.17
C VAL A 60 -2.63 2.04 5.15
N ALA A 61 -1.72 1.15 5.55
CA ALA A 61 -0.58 1.50 6.38
C ALA A 61 0.69 0.86 5.83
N ALA A 62 1.82 1.57 5.95
CA ALA A 62 3.12 1.07 5.54
C ALA A 62 4.23 1.67 6.40
N GLY A 63 5.34 0.93 6.53
CA GLY A 63 6.56 1.40 7.17
C GLY A 63 6.41 1.75 8.65
N ASP A 64 7.31 2.62 9.15
CA ASP A 64 7.30 3.03 10.54
C ASP A 64 6.35 4.22 10.76
N THR A 65 5.23 3.96 11.45
CA THR A 65 4.21 4.96 11.75
C THR A 65 4.21 5.40 13.22
N ARG A 66 5.17 4.91 14.01
CA ARG A 66 5.28 5.20 15.44
C ARG A 66 5.61 6.65 15.77
N PRO A 67 6.49 7.35 15.02
CA PRO A 67 6.87 8.73 15.38
C PRO A 67 5.67 9.66 15.51
N ASP A 68 5.63 10.46 16.56
CA ASP A 68 4.58 11.42 16.86
C ASP A 68 4.83 12.80 16.23
N LEU A 69 3.77 13.62 16.14
CA LEU A 69 3.78 14.90 15.41
C LEU A 69 4.91 15.85 15.83
N TRP A 70 5.25 15.81 17.11
CA TRP A 70 6.22 16.70 17.73
C TRP A 70 7.49 15.97 18.14
N ASP A 71 7.70 14.75 17.63
CA ASP A 71 8.96 14.06 17.79
C ASP A 71 10.03 14.84 17.05
N THR A 72 10.70 15.70 17.80
CA THR A 72 11.96 16.28 17.41
C THR A 72 13.00 15.23 17.70
N ASP A 73 13.28 14.35 16.73
CA ASP A 73 14.50 13.53 16.77
C ASP A 73 15.70 14.50 16.85
N LYS A 74 16.08 14.88 18.07
CA LYS A 74 17.49 14.93 18.44
C LYS A 74 17.84 13.47 18.63
N ALA A 75 18.18 12.77 17.55
CA ALA A 75 18.94 11.55 17.71
C ALA A 75 20.12 11.93 18.61
N ASP A 76 20.21 11.34 19.81
CA ASP A 76 21.36 11.48 20.69
C ASP A 76 22.60 11.16 19.85
N HIS A 77 23.30 12.22 19.44
CA HIS A 77 24.37 12.14 18.46
C HIS A 77 25.57 11.46 19.10
N ALA A 78 25.61 10.13 19.05
CA ALA A 78 26.89 9.47 18.83
C ALA A 78 27.34 9.85 17.41
N ALA A 79 28.45 10.58 17.31
CA ALA A 79 29.01 11.01 16.04
C ALA A 79 29.20 9.80 15.11
N GLY A 80 28.52 9.82 13.96
CA GLY A 80 28.62 8.77 12.93
C GLY A 80 27.34 7.95 12.67
N CYS A 81 26.26 8.14 13.43
CA CYS A 81 24.99 7.46 13.16
C CYS A 81 24.18 8.21 12.08
N GLY A 82 23.97 7.58 10.91
CA GLY A 82 23.27 8.14 9.75
C GLY A 82 21.75 8.26 9.89
N SER A 83 21.22 8.48 11.09
CA SER A 83 19.77 8.63 11.31
C SER A 83 19.32 10.03 10.92
N GLY A 84 18.82 10.16 9.69
CA GLY A 84 18.21 11.38 9.14
C GLY A 84 17.12 12.01 10.01
N ARG A 85 16.81 13.29 9.78
CA ARG A 85 15.77 14.02 10.52
C ARG A 85 14.40 13.40 10.25
N VAL A 86 13.72 12.95 11.31
CA VAL A 86 12.33 12.52 11.23
C VAL A 86 11.40 13.73 11.20
N SER A 87 10.35 13.64 10.39
CA SER A 87 9.31 14.66 10.30
C SER A 87 7.97 14.01 10.03
N VAL A 88 6.96 14.44 10.79
CA VAL A 88 5.60 13.88 10.72
C VAL A 88 4.65 14.96 10.20
N SER A 89 3.69 14.55 9.39
CA SER A 89 2.58 15.42 8.97
C SER A 89 1.28 14.64 9.03
N GLN A 90 0.23 15.28 9.56
CA GLN A 90 -1.03 14.62 9.85
C GLN A 90 -2.21 15.54 9.53
N TRP A 91 -3.25 14.96 8.94
CA TRP A 91 -4.55 15.59 8.74
C TRP A 91 -5.62 14.63 9.24
N ALA A 92 -6.63 15.18 9.91
CA ALA A 92 -7.75 14.44 10.43
C ALA A 92 -9.03 15.24 10.21
N ASP A 93 -10.02 14.58 9.63
CA ASP A 93 -11.39 15.07 9.47
C ASP A 93 -12.33 13.93 9.90
N PRO A 94 -12.61 13.83 11.21
CA PRO A 94 -13.41 12.74 11.76
C PRO A 94 -14.86 12.75 11.29
N GLU A 95 -15.42 13.93 10.97
CA GLU A 95 -16.78 14.07 10.47
C GLU A 95 -16.96 13.34 9.14
N HIS A 96 -15.96 13.42 8.27
CA HIS A 96 -15.95 12.75 6.96
C HIS A 96 -15.18 11.42 6.97
N GLY A 97 -14.74 10.94 8.12
CA GLY A 97 -14.03 9.67 8.26
C GLY A 97 -12.66 9.65 7.56
N ARG A 98 -11.97 10.78 7.47
CA ARG A 98 -10.69 10.93 6.77
C ARG A 98 -9.53 11.13 7.73
N TYR A 99 -8.45 10.42 7.49
CA TYR A 99 -7.22 10.58 8.26
C TYR A 99 -6.02 10.22 7.39
N VAL A 100 -4.96 11.01 7.47
CA VAL A 100 -3.66 10.61 6.91
C VAL A 100 -2.55 11.06 7.84
N LYS A 101 -1.58 10.16 8.07
CA LYS A 101 -0.33 10.43 8.77
C LYS A 101 0.80 10.01 7.86
N MET A 102 1.77 10.88 7.67
CA MET A 102 2.97 10.63 6.87
C MET A 102 4.19 10.85 7.74
N VAL A 103 5.09 9.88 7.74
CA VAL A 103 6.37 9.90 8.46
C VAL A 103 7.48 9.92 7.42
N THR A 104 8.30 10.95 7.47
CA THR A 104 9.44 11.14 6.57
C THR A 104 10.75 11.11 7.33
N ARG A 105 11.81 10.63 6.68
CA ARG A 105 13.19 10.75 7.13
C ARG A 105 13.98 11.48 6.03
N ASP A 106 14.51 12.65 6.35
CA ASP A 106 15.15 13.56 5.38
C ASP A 106 14.26 13.82 4.14
N GLY A 107 12.94 13.94 4.35
CA GLY A 107 11.97 14.16 3.27
C GLY A 107 11.49 12.89 2.57
N ILE A 108 12.22 11.78 2.65
CA ILE A 108 11.84 10.47 2.09
C ILE A 108 10.72 9.84 2.91
N LEU A 109 9.68 9.34 2.25
CA LEU A 109 8.55 8.66 2.91
C LEU A 109 9.02 7.34 3.54
N ASN A 110 9.03 7.29 4.87
CA ASN A 110 9.45 6.12 5.66
C ASN A 110 8.27 5.34 6.27
N GLY A 111 7.10 5.97 6.38
CA GLY A 111 5.88 5.28 6.77
C GLY A 111 4.65 6.16 6.60
N PHE A 112 3.48 5.55 6.49
CA PHE A 112 2.21 6.28 6.47
C PHE A 112 1.04 5.45 6.96
N VAL A 113 -0.03 6.15 7.32
CA VAL A 113 -1.37 5.60 7.52
C VAL A 113 -2.33 6.49 6.74
N SER A 114 -3.22 5.90 5.94
CA SER A 114 -4.30 6.60 5.23
C SER A 114 -5.62 5.90 5.54
N VAL A 115 -6.66 6.67 5.84
CA VAL A 115 -8.02 6.21 6.15
C VAL A 115 -9.02 7.06 5.37
N GLY A 116 -9.94 6.41 4.66
CA GLY A 116 -11.02 7.08 3.93
C GLY A 116 -10.54 7.94 2.75
N MET A 117 -9.29 7.74 2.32
CA MET A 117 -8.62 8.53 1.27
C MET A 117 -7.90 7.58 0.30
N PRO A 118 -8.64 6.80 -0.51
CA PRO A 118 -8.09 5.70 -1.32
C PRO A 118 -7.14 6.16 -2.42
N ARG A 119 -7.35 7.34 -3.01
CA ARG A 119 -6.47 7.84 -4.07
C ARG A 119 -5.17 8.40 -3.47
N THR A 120 -5.27 9.12 -2.36
CA THR A 120 -4.11 9.54 -1.55
C THR A 120 -3.31 8.32 -1.09
N ALA A 121 -3.99 7.27 -0.62
CA ALA A 121 -3.35 6.02 -0.19
C ALA A 121 -2.60 5.32 -1.34
N ALA A 122 -3.18 5.31 -2.54
CA ALA A 122 -2.53 4.75 -3.72
C ALA A 122 -1.25 5.53 -4.09
N GLU A 123 -1.28 6.87 -4.10
CA GLU A 123 -0.10 7.67 -4.38
C GLU A 123 0.99 7.49 -3.31
N LEU A 124 0.61 7.49 -2.03
CA LEU A 124 1.53 7.24 -0.92
C LEU A 124 2.17 5.85 -1.01
N THR A 125 1.41 4.84 -1.41
CA THR A 125 1.94 3.48 -1.65
C THR A 125 3.04 3.50 -2.72
N LEU A 126 2.82 4.21 -3.83
CA LEU A 126 3.82 4.33 -4.90
C LEU A 126 5.06 5.13 -4.47
N LEU A 127 4.88 6.24 -3.76
CA LEU A 127 6.00 7.03 -3.21
C LEU A 127 6.82 6.20 -2.21
N TYR A 128 6.14 5.44 -1.36
CA TYR A 128 6.76 4.59 -0.36
C TYR A 128 7.59 3.46 -0.98
N GLN A 129 7.00 2.71 -1.92
CA GLN A 129 7.68 1.62 -2.62
C GLN A 129 8.90 2.09 -3.43
N ARG A 130 8.89 3.34 -3.90
CA ARG A 130 9.99 3.96 -4.63
C ARG A 130 11.04 4.61 -3.71
N GLY A 131 10.80 4.69 -2.40
CA GLY A 131 11.66 5.44 -1.47
C GLY A 131 11.76 6.91 -1.86
N SER A 132 10.66 7.51 -2.33
CA SER A 132 10.65 8.88 -2.86
C SER A 132 10.45 9.93 -1.77
N GLU A 133 10.95 11.13 -2.03
CA GLU A 133 10.64 12.32 -1.24
C GLU A 133 9.17 12.71 -1.41
N LEU A 134 8.57 13.24 -0.34
CA LEU A 134 7.25 13.86 -0.42
C LEU A 134 7.34 15.25 -1.05
N PRO A 135 6.26 15.73 -1.71
CA PRO A 135 6.15 17.12 -2.11
C PRO A 135 6.39 18.07 -0.93
N MET A 136 7.01 19.23 -1.21
CA MET A 136 7.25 20.29 -0.22
C MET A 136 5.97 20.67 0.52
N ASP A 137 4.89 20.89 -0.24
CA ASP A 137 3.55 20.99 0.31
C ASP A 137 2.85 19.62 0.28
N ARG A 138 2.86 18.97 1.43
CA ARG A 138 2.25 17.64 1.63
C ARG A 138 0.72 17.66 1.51
N SER A 139 0.08 18.82 1.63
CA SER A 139 -1.38 18.94 1.48
C SER A 139 -1.85 18.68 0.04
N LEU A 140 -0.95 18.79 -0.95
CA LEU A 140 -1.23 18.46 -2.35
C LEU A 140 -1.69 17.02 -2.53
N LEU A 141 -1.19 16.10 -1.70
CA LEU A 141 -1.61 14.70 -1.73
C LEU A 141 -3.08 14.52 -1.34
N LEU A 142 -3.62 15.39 -0.49
CA LEU A 142 -5.03 15.32 -0.08
C LEU A 142 -5.98 15.69 -1.23
N ARG A 143 -5.48 16.43 -2.24
CA ARG A 143 -6.30 16.86 -3.38
C ARG A 143 -6.80 15.67 -4.19
N PHE A 144 -6.11 14.53 -4.19
CA PHE A 144 -6.53 13.33 -4.92
C PHE A 144 -7.94 12.85 -4.54
N ASP A 145 -8.32 13.00 -3.27
CA ASP A 145 -9.66 12.66 -2.76
C ASP A 145 -10.56 13.89 -2.54
N GLY A 146 -10.14 15.05 -3.06
CA GLY A 146 -10.91 16.28 -3.08
C GLY A 146 -11.95 16.31 -4.21
N PRO A 147 -13.00 17.15 -4.09
CA PRO A 147 -14.06 17.27 -5.09
C PRO A 147 -13.56 17.78 -6.46
N ASP A 148 -12.44 18.52 -6.46
CA ASP A 148 -11.84 19.09 -7.67
C ASP A 148 -10.97 18.08 -8.44
N PHE A 149 -10.79 16.86 -7.91
CA PHE A 149 -9.97 15.85 -8.58
C PHE A 149 -10.78 15.15 -9.67
N GLU A 150 -10.59 15.65 -10.88
CA GLU A 150 -10.94 14.97 -12.11
C GLU A 150 -9.75 14.11 -12.57
N PRO A 151 -9.80 12.77 -12.46
CA PRO A 151 -8.75 11.90 -12.98
C PRO A 151 -8.54 12.06 -14.49
N SER A 152 -9.52 12.67 -15.17
CA SER A 152 -9.69 12.76 -16.61
C SER A 152 -9.45 14.14 -17.21
N ALA A 153 -8.96 15.13 -16.44
CA ALA A 153 -8.68 16.48 -16.94
C ALA A 153 -7.50 16.47 -17.95
N GLY A 154 -7.72 15.92 -19.14
CA GLY A 154 -6.77 15.81 -20.24
C GLY A 154 -6.74 14.46 -20.97
N ALA A 155 -7.28 13.38 -20.39
CA ALA A 155 -7.21 12.02 -20.96
C ALA A 155 -8.61 11.42 -21.12
N ASN A 156 -8.81 10.60 -22.17
CA ASN A 156 -10.07 9.90 -22.40
C ASN A 156 -10.36 8.98 -21.19
N ALA A 157 -11.43 9.28 -20.44
CA ALA A 157 -11.82 8.52 -19.25
C ALA A 157 -12.06 7.02 -19.52
N PHE A 158 -12.30 6.64 -20.78
CA PHE A 158 -12.49 5.26 -21.23
C PHE A 158 -11.28 4.70 -22.00
N ALA A 159 -10.12 5.36 -21.95
CA ALA A 159 -8.87 4.79 -22.45
C ALA A 159 -8.51 3.53 -21.65
N SER A 160 -7.86 2.56 -22.30
CA SER A 160 -7.55 1.25 -21.70
C SER A 160 -6.66 1.34 -20.45
N ASP A 161 -5.81 2.36 -20.36
CA ASP A 161 -4.92 2.62 -19.23
C ASP A 161 -5.56 3.44 -18.10
N ALA A 162 -6.79 3.96 -18.29
CA ALA A 162 -7.47 4.73 -17.29
C ALA A 162 -7.82 3.87 -16.05
N THR A 163 -7.33 4.28 -14.88
CA THR A 163 -7.60 3.58 -13.61
C THR A 163 -9.06 3.73 -13.17
N VAL A 164 -9.71 2.61 -12.89
CA VAL A 164 -11.08 2.53 -12.37
C VAL A 164 -11.08 2.23 -10.86
N CYS A 165 -10.31 1.25 -10.42
CA CYS A 165 -10.19 0.89 -9.00
C CYS A 165 -8.79 1.22 -8.50
N TRP A 166 -8.66 2.28 -7.70
CA TRP A 166 -7.38 2.71 -7.12
C TRP A 166 -6.83 1.74 -6.06
N CYS A 167 -7.71 1.15 -5.24
CA CYS A 167 -7.29 0.18 -4.21
C CYS A 167 -6.67 -1.09 -4.79
N ASN A 168 -7.13 -1.53 -5.97
CA ASN A 168 -6.65 -2.77 -6.60
C ASN A 168 -5.87 -2.52 -7.91
N GLY A 169 -5.64 -1.26 -8.29
CA GLY A 169 -4.95 -0.90 -9.53
C GLY A 169 -5.63 -1.40 -10.81
N VAL A 170 -6.97 -1.51 -10.83
CA VAL A 170 -7.70 -2.05 -11.99
C VAL A 170 -8.02 -0.93 -12.97
N THR A 171 -7.71 -1.13 -14.25
CA THR A 171 -7.94 -0.18 -15.35
C THR A 171 -9.19 -0.53 -16.17
N VAL A 172 -9.61 0.39 -17.04
CA VAL A 172 -10.66 0.11 -18.05
C VAL A 172 -10.28 -1.09 -18.92
N GLY A 173 -9.01 -1.17 -19.36
CA GLY A 173 -8.50 -2.28 -20.16
C GLY A 173 -8.73 -3.63 -19.50
N THR A 174 -8.35 -3.76 -18.23
CA THR A 174 -8.58 -4.98 -17.43
C THR A 174 -10.07 -5.32 -17.32
N ILE A 175 -10.94 -4.33 -17.16
CA ILE A 175 -12.39 -4.56 -17.12
C ILE A 175 -12.90 -5.02 -18.49
N THR A 176 -12.48 -4.37 -19.58
CA THR A 176 -12.92 -4.73 -20.94
C THR A 176 -12.45 -6.13 -21.36
N GLU A 177 -11.25 -6.56 -20.94
CA GLU A 177 -10.79 -7.95 -21.11
C GLU A 177 -11.70 -8.92 -20.35
N SER A 178 -12.11 -8.57 -19.14
CA SER A 178 -13.04 -9.37 -18.32
C SER A 178 -14.44 -9.47 -18.95
N ILE A 179 -14.93 -8.38 -19.56
CA ILE A 179 -16.17 -8.38 -20.36
C ILE A 179 -16.06 -9.34 -21.54
N GLY A 180 -14.92 -9.35 -22.24
CA GLY A 180 -14.63 -10.32 -23.31
C GLY A 180 -14.67 -11.78 -22.83
N GLY A 181 -14.41 -12.02 -21.54
CA GLY A 181 -14.57 -13.31 -20.87
C GLY A 181 -16.00 -13.61 -20.38
N GLY A 182 -16.99 -12.79 -20.74
CA GLY A 182 -18.41 -13.00 -20.41
C GLY A 182 -18.87 -12.37 -19.09
N GLN A 183 -18.04 -11.57 -18.43
CA GLN A 183 -18.39 -10.92 -17.16
C GLN A 183 -19.16 -9.61 -17.42
N THR A 184 -20.47 -9.61 -17.18
CA THR A 184 -21.35 -8.49 -17.56
C THR A 184 -22.01 -7.75 -16.39
N THR A 185 -21.64 -8.09 -15.15
CA THR A 185 -22.17 -7.43 -13.94
C THR A 185 -21.03 -6.90 -13.08
N VAL A 186 -21.30 -5.87 -12.26
CA VAL A 186 -20.31 -5.32 -11.32
C VAL A 186 -19.75 -6.42 -10.39
N ALA A 187 -20.61 -7.32 -9.90
CA ALA A 187 -20.20 -8.44 -9.05
C ALA A 187 -19.30 -9.45 -9.78
N CYS A 188 -19.62 -9.76 -11.03
CA CYS A 188 -18.80 -10.59 -11.91
C CYS A 188 -17.41 -9.96 -12.16
N ILE A 189 -17.37 -8.67 -12.48
CA ILE A 189 -16.11 -7.92 -12.64
C ILE A 189 -15.31 -7.92 -11.34
N GLY A 190 -15.94 -7.70 -10.19
CA GLY A 190 -15.25 -7.74 -8.90
C GLY A 190 -14.68 -9.11 -8.58
N THR A 191 -15.39 -10.19 -8.92
CA THR A 191 -14.88 -11.56 -8.77
C THR A 191 -13.66 -11.82 -9.67
N ALA A 192 -13.69 -11.34 -10.91
CA ALA A 192 -12.62 -11.57 -11.88
C ALA A 192 -11.38 -10.68 -11.68
N THR A 193 -11.58 -9.44 -11.23
CA THR A 193 -10.52 -8.39 -11.22
C THR A 193 -10.18 -7.88 -9.82
N ARG A 194 -10.98 -8.19 -8.81
CA ARG A 194 -11.00 -7.58 -7.46
C ARG A 194 -11.44 -6.11 -7.43
N ALA A 195 -11.83 -5.51 -8.56
CA ALA A 195 -12.40 -4.17 -8.55
C ALA A 195 -13.69 -4.13 -7.72
N GLY A 196 -13.86 -3.11 -6.89
CA GLY A 196 -15.05 -2.97 -6.03
C GLY A 196 -15.09 -3.88 -4.80
N THR A 197 -14.14 -4.81 -4.62
CA THR A 197 -14.12 -5.73 -3.45
C THR A 197 -13.35 -5.19 -2.24
N GLY A 198 -12.77 -3.99 -2.35
CA GLY A 198 -12.09 -3.27 -1.27
C GLY A 198 -13.01 -2.22 -0.65
N CYS A 199 -12.72 -0.95 -0.88
CA CYS A 199 -13.51 0.17 -0.36
C CYS A 199 -14.89 0.35 -1.03
N GLY A 200 -15.17 -0.32 -2.16
CA GLY A 200 -16.41 -0.19 -2.92
C GLY A 200 -16.60 1.11 -3.72
N GLY A 201 -15.74 2.12 -3.55
CA GLY A 201 -15.91 3.45 -4.16
C GLY A 201 -15.84 3.52 -5.70
N CYS A 202 -15.42 2.43 -6.36
CA CYS A 202 -15.35 2.34 -7.83
C CYS A 202 -16.53 1.60 -8.46
N THR A 203 -17.48 1.08 -7.68
CA THR A 203 -18.60 0.27 -8.20
C THR A 203 -19.47 1.03 -9.21
N GLY A 204 -19.75 2.31 -8.97
CA GLY A 204 -20.43 3.18 -9.94
C GLY A 204 -19.65 3.34 -11.25
N ARG A 205 -18.33 3.57 -11.17
CA ARG A 205 -17.47 3.67 -12.35
C ARG A 205 -17.38 2.36 -13.12
N ILE A 206 -17.41 1.21 -12.44
CA ILE A 206 -17.46 -0.11 -13.09
C ILE A 206 -18.77 -0.25 -13.89
N ALA A 207 -19.90 0.19 -13.32
CA ALA A 207 -21.19 0.15 -14.01
C ALA A 207 -21.16 1.00 -15.30
N GLU A 208 -20.61 2.21 -15.27
CA GLU A 208 -20.46 3.06 -16.46
C GLU A 208 -19.58 2.41 -17.55
N VAL A 209 -18.52 1.69 -17.16
CA VAL A 209 -17.68 0.95 -18.12
C VAL A 209 -18.45 -0.23 -18.72
N LEU A 210 -19.22 -0.96 -17.90
CA LEU A 210 -20.07 -2.05 -18.37
C LEU A 210 -21.13 -1.56 -19.37
N GLU A 211 -21.83 -0.47 -19.06
CA GLU A 211 -22.84 0.12 -19.97
C GLU A 211 -22.26 0.50 -21.34
N ARG A 212 -20.97 0.84 -21.39
CA ARG A 212 -20.30 1.24 -22.62
C ARG A 212 -19.76 0.09 -23.46
N PHE A 213 -19.29 -0.98 -22.81
CA PHE A 213 -18.51 -2.04 -23.48
C PHE A 213 -19.14 -3.43 -23.40
N ALA A 214 -20.12 -3.66 -22.52
CA ALA A 214 -20.87 -4.90 -22.49
C ALA A 214 -21.86 -4.96 -23.67
N PRO A 215 -22.06 -6.16 -24.27
CA PRO A 215 -22.99 -6.36 -25.38
C PRO A 215 -24.47 -6.30 -24.98
#